data_AF-A0A1H9DK56-F1
#
_entry.id   AF-A0A1H9DK56-F1
#
_cell.length_a   1.000
_cell.length_b   1.000
_cell.length_c   1.000
_cell.angle_alpha   90.00
_cell.angle_beta   90.00
_cell.angle_gamma   90.00
#
_symmetry.space_group_name_H-M   'P 1'
#
loop_
_entity.id
_entity.type
_entity.pdbx_description
1 polymer ?
#
loop_
_entity_poly.entity_id
_entity_poly.type
_entity_poly.pdbx_seq_one_letter_code
_entity_poly.pdbx_strand_id
1 'polypeptide(L)' 'MSLLSESLVEEWLNRAGYFTIRGVRYGVSEIDLLAVRYTAQGIEARHVEVQISTNPISYISPLT' A
#
# COMPACT_ATOMS: atom_id res chain seq x y z
N MET A 1 -7.46 -10.95 6.04
CA MET A 1 -6.25 -10.14 6.24
C MET A 1 -6.46 -9.28 7.49
N SER A 2 -5.41 -9.02 8.26
CA SER A 2 -5.54 -8.29 9.54
C SER A 2 -5.83 -6.82 9.26
N LEU A 3 -7.05 -6.36 9.58
CA LEU A 3 -7.47 -4.95 9.47
C LEU A 3 -6.46 -3.99 10.12
N LEU A 4 -5.80 -4.43 11.19
CA LEU A 4 -4.78 -3.66 11.90
C LEU A 4 -3.53 -3.42 11.06
N SER A 5 -3.11 -4.42 10.26
CA SER A 5 -1.90 -4.33 9.45
C SER A 5 -2.07 -3.32 8.31
N GLU A 6 -3.19 -3.39 7.59
CA GLU A 6 -3.53 -2.42 6.56
C GLU A 6 -3.68 -1.01 7.14
N SER A 7 -4.32 -0.88 8.31
CA SER A 7 -4.48 0.43 8.98
C SER A 7 -3.14 1.04 9.39
N LEU A 8 -2.15 0.22 9.81
CA LEU A 8 -0.81 0.70 10.15
C LEU A 8 -0.07 1.22 8.91
N VAL A 9 -0.12 0.48 7.80
CA VAL A 9 0.52 0.88 6.54
C VAL A 9 -0.15 2.13 5.95
N GLU A 10 -1.48 2.20 6.06
CA GLU A 10 -2.25 3.39 5.68
C GLU A 10 -1.81 4.63 6.47
N GLU A 11 -1.73 4.54 7.79
CA GLU A 11 -1.26 5.65 8.62
C GLU A 11 0.18 6.09 8.28
N TRP A 12 1.04 5.13 7.96
CA TRP A 12 2.40 5.43 7.51
C TRP A 12 2.41 6.19 6.17
N LEU A 13 1.58 5.80 5.21
CA LEU A 13 1.43 6.47 3.92
C LEU A 13 0.80 7.87 4.06
N ASN A 14 -0.23 7.99 4.90
CA ASN A 14 -0.87 9.27 5.20
C ASN A 14 0.13 10.27 5.77
N ARG A 15 1.00 9.84 6.70
CA ARG A 15 2.10 10.67 7.24
C ARG A 15 3.15 11.05 6.21
N ALA A 16 3.31 10.24 5.16
CA ALA A 16 4.17 10.54 4.01
C ALA A 16 3.49 11.43 2.95
N GLY A 17 2.29 11.94 3.23
CA GLY A 17 1.54 12.86 2.37
C GLY A 17 0.75 12.19 1.25
N TYR A 18 0.54 10.87 1.33
CA TYR A 18 -0.34 10.17 0.41
C TYR A 18 -1.79 10.23 0.89
N PHE A 19 -2.71 10.30 -0.06
CA PHE A 19 -4.11 9.93 0.12
C PHE A 19 -4.25 8.44 -0.21
N THR A 20 -4.91 7.68 0.65
CA THR A 20 -5.05 6.23 0.53
C THR A 20 -6.48 5.80 0.24
N ILE A 21 -6.63 4.74 -0.57
CA ILE A 21 -7.89 4.03 -0.81
C ILE A 21 -7.65 2.55 -0.53
N ARG A 22 -8.48 1.95 0.31
CA ARG A 22 -8.39 0.53 0.66
C ARG A 22 -9.29 -0.34 -0.21
N GLY A 23 -8.83 -1.55 -0.53
CA GLY A 23 -9.63 -2.58 -1.19
C GLY A 23 -10.13 -2.16 -2.58
N VAL A 24 -9.26 -1.54 -3.38
CA VAL A 24 -9.62 -1.10 -4.73
C VAL A 24 -9.79 -2.33 -5.61
N ARG A 25 -10.98 -2.47 -6.22
CA ARG A 25 -11.32 -3.61 -7.07
C ARG A 25 -11.46 -3.20 -8.53
N TYR A 26 -10.85 -3.98 -9.42
CA TYR A 26 -11.01 -3.84 -10.86
C TYR A 26 -11.09 -5.23 -11.52
N GLY A 27 -12.28 -5.59 -12.00
CA GLY A 27 -12.54 -6.93 -12.52
C GLY A 27 -12.36 -8.00 -11.44
N VAL A 28 -11.43 -8.93 -11.67
CA VAL A 28 -11.07 -10.01 -10.74
C VAL A 28 -9.88 -9.67 -9.84
N SER A 29 -9.29 -8.49 -9.99
CA SER A 29 -8.13 -8.05 -9.21
C SER A 29 -8.57 -7.12 -8.07
N GLU A 30 -7.89 -7.25 -6.93
CA GLU A 30 -8.04 -6.40 -5.76
C GLU A 30 -6.66 -5.91 -5.32
N ILE A 31 -6.58 -4.64 -4.93
CA ILE A 31 -5.39 -4.01 -4.36
C ILE A 31 -5.72 -3.67 -2.90
N ASP A 32 -4.89 -4.11 -1.96
CA ASP A 32 -5.09 -3.82 -0.54
C ASP A 32 -5.12 -2.30 -0.29
N LEU A 33 -4.09 -1.57 -0.74
CA LEU A 33 -4.00 -0.11 -0.63
C LEU A 33 -3.50 0.53 -1.93
N LEU A 34 -4.27 1.50 -2.43
CA LEU A 34 -3.85 2.44 -3.47
C LEU A 34 -3.48 3.77 -2.80
N ALA A 35 -2.21 4.18 -2.93
CA ALA A 35 -1.72 5.43 -2.37
C ALA A 35 -1.40 6.42 -3.48
N VAL A 36 -1.96 7.64 -3.40
CA VAL A 36 -1.80 8.68 -4.42
C VAL A 36 -1.37 9.99 -3.77
N ARG A 37 -0.38 10.68 -4.33
CA ARG A 37 -0.05 12.06 -3.96
C ARG A 37 0.27 12.90 -5.17
N TYR A 38 -0.03 14.19 -5.06
CA TYR A 38 0.40 15.19 -6.03
C TYR A 38 1.78 15.73 -5.64
N THR A 39 2.69 15.78 -6.60
CA THR A 39 4.02 16.38 -6.47
C THR A 39 4.23 17.42 -7.58
N ALA A 40 5.32 18.18 -7.52
CA ALA A 40 5.66 19.13 -8.58
C ALA A 40 5.90 18.46 -9.95
N GLN A 41 6.21 17.16 -9.95
CA GLN A 41 6.50 16.34 -11.12
C GLN A 41 5.28 15.59 -11.63
N GLY A 42 4.12 15.70 -10.97
CA GLY A 42 2.87 15.07 -11.39
C GLY A 42 2.22 14.23 -10.29
N ILE A 43 1.54 13.16 -10.69
CA ILE A 43 0.89 12.24 -9.76
C ILE A 43 1.84 11.08 -9.48
N GLU A 44 2.16 10.85 -8.20
CA GLU A 44 2.77 9.62 -7.76
C GLU A 44 1.69 8.66 -7.23
N ALA A 45 1.63 7.46 -7.80
CA ALA A 45 0.73 6.40 -7.36
C ALA A 45 1.53 5.15 -6.96
N ARG A 46 1.10 4.47 -5.90
CA ARG A 46 1.68 3.20 -5.43
C ARG A 46 0.57 2.18 -5.21
N HIS A 47 0.77 0.98 -5.74
CA HIS A 47 0.00 -0.21 -5.37
C HIS A 47 0.75 -0.90 -4.23
N VAL A 48 0.06 -1.16 -3.12
CA VAL A 48 0.66 -1.74 -1.93
C VAL A 48 -0.16 -2.95 -1.52
N GLU A 49 0.52 -4.11 -1.49
CA GLU A 49 0.02 -5.36 -0.92
C GLU A 49 0.57 -5.49 0.50
N VAL A 50 -0.31 -5.65 1.49
CA VAL A 50 0.09 -5.63 2.90
C VAL A 50 0.20 -7.05 3.43
N GLN A 51 1.42 -7.44 3.84
CA GLN A 51 1.68 -8.75 4.44
C GLN A 51 2.26 -8.61 5.84
N ILE A 52 1.85 -9.51 6.74
CA ILE A 52 2.42 -9.64 8.08
C ILE A 52 2.79 -11.10 8.32
N SER A 53 3.97 -11.33 8.89
CA SER A 53 4.43 -12.65 9.30
C SER A 53 5.11 -12.59 10.65
N THR A 54 4.77 -13.53 11.54
CA THR A 54 5.45 -13.73 12.83
C THR A 54 6.71 -14.59 12.70
N ASN A 55 6.95 -15.17 11.52
CA ASN A 55 8.16 -15.90 11.17
C ASN A 55 8.57 -15.50 9.72
N PRO A 56 9.26 -14.35 9.54
CA PRO A 56 9.52 -13.82 8.21
C PRO A 56 10.56 -14.68 7.46
N ILE A 57 10.16 -15.28 6.33
CA ILE A 57 11.06 -16.01 5.40
C ILE A 57 11.32 -15.17 4.12
N SER A 58 10.81 -13.94 4.03
CA SER A 58 10.82 -13.14 2.80
C SER A 58 11.63 -11.85 2.91
N TYR A 59 12.36 -11.50 1.85
CA TYR A 59 13.03 -10.21 1.69
C TYR A 59 12.14 -9.26 0.89
N ILE A 60 12.00 -8.02 1.36
CA ILE A 60 11.41 -6.94 0.58
C ILE A 60 12.53 -6.37 -0.31
N SER A 61 12.54 -6.77 -1.58
CA SER A 61 13.44 -6.24 -2.61
C SER A 61 12.62 -5.56 -3.71
N PRO A 62 13.11 -4.47 -4.33
CA PRO A 62 12.55 -3.99 -5.58
C PRO A 62 12.53 -5.13 -6.62
N LEU A 63 11.43 -5.23 -7.38
CA LEU A 63 11.41 -6.01 -8.61
C LEU A 63 12.24 -5.21 -9.64
N THR A 64 13.49 -5.61 -9.83
CA THR A 64 14.35 -5.13 -10.93
C THR A 64 13.77 -5.49 -12.29
#